data_AF-A0A820V4A3-F1
#
_entry.id   AF-A0A820V4A3-F1
#
_cell.length_a   1.000
_cell.length_b   1.000
_cell.length_c   1.000
_cell.angle_alpha   90.00
_cell.angle_beta   90.00
_cell.angle_gamma   90.00
#
_symmetry.space_group_name_H-M   'P 1'
#
loop_
_entity.id
_entity.type
_entity.pdbx_description
1 polymer ?
#
loop_
_entity_poly.entity_id
_entity_poly.type
_entity_poly.pdbx_seq_one_letter_code
_entity_poly.pdbx_strand_id
1 'polypeptide(L)'
;MTSLTDAIEKSSRHFRDPTGGTYANWLVPLLQLVDAFLVMGTLENEENFTEGLLEMTLDEPVKLQLCHILQHLCDFQLQYRIESIIAFSEEFFGRLQADQKRRYQVLKESSLPPALMAKKTREFRCPPKDQMQALLNFKNDLGDAIVFNEDMEEEIKDMLKSFHSNLLVLQQVVETSPVIYQQLNVNQIDHNEQISLFSRLLEMLIRHAIKQKQEENIIVEKQLTCKSGKTPCEVIKETVIKWGLITHINDPNLIREMFKLIYNQYDGIQR
;
A
#
# COMPACT_ATOMS: atom_id res chain seq x y z
N MET A 1 -15.84 -13.94 -12.13
CA MET A 1 -16.10 -13.40 -10.78
C MET A 1 -17.56 -13.63 -10.36
N THR A 2 -18.51 -13.57 -11.30
CA THR A 2 -19.94 -13.93 -11.14
C THR A 2 -20.28 -15.21 -10.36
N SER A 3 -19.48 -16.28 -10.48
CA SER A 3 -19.72 -17.53 -9.74
C SER A 3 -19.37 -17.42 -8.25
N LEU A 4 -18.42 -16.56 -7.88
CA LEU A 4 -18.06 -16.32 -6.49
C LEU A 4 -19.10 -15.40 -5.82
N THR A 5 -19.57 -14.34 -6.50
CA THR A 5 -20.68 -13.50 -6.00
C THR A 5 -21.91 -14.34 -5.68
N ASP A 6 -22.33 -15.18 -6.62
CA ASP A 6 -23.50 -16.04 -6.47
C ASP A 6 -23.33 -17.05 -5.32
N ALA A 7 -22.12 -17.60 -5.15
CA ALA A 7 -21.81 -18.47 -4.01
C ALA A 7 -21.88 -17.75 -2.67
N ILE A 8 -21.35 -16.52 -2.58
CA ILE A 8 -21.39 -15.70 -1.36
C ILE A 8 -22.85 -15.35 -1.01
N GLU A 9 -23.64 -14.85 -1.96
CA GLU A 9 -25.04 -14.47 -1.73
C GLU A 9 -25.89 -15.67 -1.29
N LYS A 10 -25.66 -16.85 -1.88
CA LYS A 10 -26.37 -18.08 -1.50
C LYS A 10 -25.89 -18.65 -0.15
N SER A 11 -24.62 -18.44 0.20
CA SER A 11 -24.09 -18.84 1.51
C SER A 11 -24.67 -17.99 2.65
N SER A 12 -24.94 -16.70 2.39
CA SER A 12 -25.53 -15.76 3.35
C SER A 12 -26.98 -16.11 3.69
N ARG A 13 -27.71 -16.71 2.74
CA ARG A 13 -29.15 -17.05 2.88
C ARG A 13 -29.44 -18.43 3.48
N HIS A 14 -28.47 -19.13 4.07
CA HIS A 14 -28.64 -20.50 4.59
C HIS A 14 -29.34 -21.43 3.58
N PHE A 15 -28.74 -21.54 2.39
CA PHE A 15 -29.12 -22.48 1.34
C PHE A 15 -28.99 -23.95 1.79
N ARG A 16 -30.04 -24.76 1.59
CA ARG A 16 -30.11 -26.13 2.12
C ARG A 16 -29.23 -27.15 1.38
N ASP A 17 -28.93 -26.92 0.10
CA ASP A 17 -28.18 -27.86 -0.75
C ASP A 17 -26.97 -27.19 -1.41
N PRO A 18 -25.89 -26.87 -0.67
CA PRO A 18 -24.69 -26.29 -1.27
C PRO A 18 -24.07 -27.26 -2.28
N THR A 19 -23.53 -26.71 -3.37
CA THR A 19 -22.84 -27.48 -4.41
C THR A 19 -21.70 -28.30 -3.80
N GLY A 20 -21.68 -29.61 -3.97
CA GLY A 20 -20.67 -30.48 -3.34
C GLY A 20 -20.93 -30.81 -1.86
N GLY A 21 -22.15 -30.56 -1.36
CA GLY A 21 -22.65 -31.04 -0.07
C GLY A 21 -22.29 -30.17 1.14
N THR A 22 -21.22 -29.37 1.06
CA THR A 22 -20.83 -28.40 2.11
C THR A 22 -20.44 -27.06 1.48
N TYR A 23 -20.57 -25.97 2.25
CA TYR A 23 -20.13 -24.65 1.81
C TYR A 23 -18.62 -24.58 1.56
N ALA A 24 -17.82 -25.29 2.36
CA ALA A 24 -16.38 -25.43 2.13
C ALA A 24 -16.06 -26.00 0.74
N ASN A 25 -16.73 -27.09 0.33
CA ASN A 25 -16.50 -27.71 -0.97
C ASN A 25 -16.89 -26.81 -2.14
N TRP A 26 -17.81 -25.88 -1.91
CA TRP A 26 -18.23 -24.92 -2.92
C TRP A 26 -17.30 -23.70 -3.00
N LEU A 27 -16.95 -23.11 -1.86
CA LEU A 27 -16.20 -21.85 -1.81
C LEU A 27 -14.70 -22.04 -2.02
N VAL A 28 -14.09 -23.11 -1.51
CA VAL A 28 -12.64 -23.32 -1.58
C VAL A 28 -12.11 -23.33 -3.02
N PRO A 29 -12.68 -24.10 -3.97
CA PRO A 29 -12.17 -24.11 -5.34
C PRO A 29 -12.34 -22.76 -6.05
N LEU A 30 -13.43 -22.04 -5.76
CA LEU A 30 -13.67 -20.71 -6.32
C LEU A 30 -12.66 -19.70 -5.79
N LEU A 31 -12.37 -19.73 -4.49
CA LEU A 31 -11.35 -18.87 -3.87
C LEU A 31 -9.95 -19.19 -4.40
N GLN A 32 -9.59 -20.46 -4.56
CA GLN A 32 -8.31 -20.86 -5.16
C GLN A 32 -8.18 -20.37 -6.61
N LEU A 33 -9.26 -20.41 -7.39
CA LEU A 33 -9.26 -19.91 -8.75
C LEU A 33 -9.10 -18.38 -8.78
N VAL A 34 -9.77 -17.67 -7.88
CA VAL A 34 -9.59 -16.22 -7.72
C VAL A 34 -8.17 -15.89 -7.29
N ASP A 35 -7.60 -16.64 -6.35
CA ASP A 35 -6.22 -16.47 -5.91
C ASP A 35 -5.23 -16.68 -7.07
N ALA A 36 -5.44 -17.71 -7.87
CA ALA A 36 -4.62 -17.97 -9.06
C ALA A 36 -4.71 -16.81 -10.08
N PHE A 37 -5.91 -16.31 -10.37
CA PHE A 37 -6.07 -15.16 -11.27
C PHE A 37 -5.53 -13.85 -10.68
N LEU A 38 -5.59 -13.69 -9.35
CA LEU A 38 -4.99 -12.57 -8.64
C LEU A 38 -3.47 -12.57 -8.81
N VAL A 39 -2.82 -13.72 -8.55
CA VAL A 39 -1.37 -13.89 -8.73
C VAL A 39 -0.94 -13.73 -10.19
N MET A 40 -1.76 -14.19 -11.14
CA MET A 40 -1.50 -14.02 -12.57
C MET A 40 -1.74 -12.58 -13.07
N GLY A 41 -2.36 -11.70 -12.27
CA GLY A 41 -2.67 -10.33 -12.66
C GLY A 41 -3.76 -10.22 -13.74
N THR A 42 -4.61 -11.25 -13.90
CA THR A 42 -5.62 -11.31 -14.96
C THR A 42 -7.04 -11.04 -14.44
N LEU A 43 -7.20 -10.59 -13.19
CA LEU A 43 -8.50 -10.22 -12.64
C LEU A 43 -8.94 -8.87 -13.22
N GLU A 44 -10.02 -8.88 -14.00
CA GLU A 44 -10.58 -7.68 -14.63
C GLU A 44 -11.45 -6.85 -13.66
N ASN A 45 -11.50 -5.54 -13.94
CA ASN A 45 -12.01 -4.46 -13.08
C ASN A 45 -13.55 -4.37 -12.92
N GLU A 46 -14.34 -5.38 -13.29
CA GLU A 46 -15.77 -5.15 -13.64
C GLU A 46 -16.81 -5.50 -12.57
N GLU A 47 -16.50 -6.17 -11.45
CA GLU A 47 -17.58 -6.63 -10.55
C GLU A 47 -17.66 -5.86 -9.22
N ASN A 48 -18.86 -5.36 -8.90
CA ASN A 48 -19.23 -4.77 -7.62
C ASN A 48 -19.92 -5.84 -6.78
N PHE A 49 -19.33 -6.19 -5.66
CA PHE A 49 -19.82 -7.24 -4.77
C PHE A 49 -20.66 -6.63 -3.64
N THR A 50 -21.75 -7.30 -3.28
CA THR A 50 -22.80 -6.78 -2.40
C THR A 50 -22.73 -7.27 -0.95
N GLU A 51 -21.96 -8.33 -0.66
CA GLU A 51 -21.89 -8.94 0.68
C GLU A 51 -20.46 -9.26 1.11
N GLY A 52 -20.12 -8.93 2.35
CA GLY A 52 -18.80 -9.12 2.97
C GLY A 52 -18.58 -10.55 3.47
N LEU A 53 -17.70 -11.29 2.78
CA LEU A 53 -17.36 -12.68 3.10
C LEU A 53 -16.72 -12.84 4.49
N LEU A 54 -15.98 -11.84 4.98
CA LEU A 54 -15.24 -11.92 6.26
C LEU A 54 -16.14 -11.85 7.50
N GLU A 55 -17.38 -11.38 7.35
CA GLU A 55 -18.34 -11.28 8.46
C GLU A 55 -19.10 -12.58 8.72
N MET A 56 -19.09 -13.48 7.74
CA MET A 56 -19.82 -14.75 7.79
C MET A 56 -19.14 -15.77 8.70
N THR A 57 -19.91 -16.76 9.17
CA THR A 57 -19.34 -17.93 9.83
C THR A 57 -18.76 -18.87 8.79
N LEU A 58 -17.43 -18.90 8.69
CA LEU A 58 -16.71 -19.69 7.70
C LEU A 58 -16.07 -20.94 8.31
N ASP A 59 -16.06 -22.02 7.53
CA ASP A 59 -15.34 -23.24 7.86
C ASP A 59 -13.81 -23.01 7.81
N GLU A 60 -13.04 -23.76 8.61
CA GLU A 60 -11.56 -23.69 8.67
C GLU A 60 -10.87 -23.70 7.27
N PRO A 61 -11.21 -24.59 6.31
CA PRO A 61 -10.57 -24.58 5.00
C PRO A 61 -10.85 -23.31 4.18
N VAL A 62 -12.01 -22.66 4.38
CA VAL A 62 -12.33 -21.39 3.72
C VAL A 62 -11.51 -20.26 4.32
N LYS A 63 -11.38 -20.22 5.65
CA LYS A 63 -10.51 -19.26 6.35
C LYS A 63 -9.06 -19.38 5.89
N LEU A 64 -8.56 -20.61 5.69
CA LEU A 64 -7.20 -20.85 5.21
C LEU A 64 -6.98 -20.26 3.81
N GLN A 65 -7.89 -20.49 2.87
CA GLN A 65 -7.78 -19.89 1.53
C GLN A 65 -7.86 -18.36 1.58
N LEU A 66 -8.70 -17.80 2.44
CA LEU A 66 -8.74 -16.35 2.64
C LEU A 66 -7.44 -15.80 3.23
N CYS A 67 -6.78 -16.52 4.13
CA CYS A 67 -5.46 -16.13 4.61
C CYS A 67 -4.44 -16.04 3.46
N HIS A 68 -4.44 -16.98 2.51
CA HIS A 68 -3.55 -16.93 1.34
C HIS A 68 -3.85 -15.72 0.45
N ILE A 69 -5.12 -15.49 0.10
CA ILE A 69 -5.53 -14.34 -0.71
C ILE A 69 -5.11 -13.02 -0.02
N LEU A 70 -5.40 -12.89 1.28
CA LEU A 70 -5.02 -11.69 2.05
C LEU A 70 -3.50 -11.50 2.12
N GLN A 71 -2.72 -12.58 2.17
CA GLN A 71 -1.25 -12.49 2.11
C GLN A 71 -0.77 -11.99 0.75
N HIS A 72 -1.26 -12.56 -0.36
CA HIS A 72 -0.90 -12.10 -1.70
C HIS A 72 -1.26 -10.64 -1.90
N LEU A 73 -2.45 -10.23 -1.45
CA LEU A 73 -2.87 -8.83 -1.43
C LEU A 73 -1.86 -7.94 -0.68
N CYS A 74 -1.43 -8.35 0.51
CA CYS A 74 -0.43 -7.59 1.27
C CYS A 74 0.93 -7.52 0.56
N ASP A 75 1.32 -8.58 -0.15
CA ASP A 75 2.56 -8.63 -0.91
C ASP A 75 2.48 -7.71 -2.14
N PHE A 76 1.33 -7.61 -2.81
CA PHE A 76 1.09 -6.59 -3.84
C PHE A 76 1.23 -5.17 -3.28
N GLN A 77 0.62 -4.89 -2.12
CA GLN A 77 0.77 -3.56 -1.49
C GLN A 77 2.23 -3.22 -1.19
N LEU A 78 3.03 -4.20 -0.76
CA LEU A 78 4.47 -4.03 -0.56
C LEU A 78 5.21 -3.77 -1.87
N GLN A 79 4.93 -4.55 -2.91
CA GLN A 79 5.51 -4.37 -4.24
C GLN A 79 5.27 -2.94 -4.75
N TYR A 80 4.04 -2.44 -4.63
CA TYR A 80 3.70 -1.08 -5.02
C TYR A 80 4.47 0.00 -4.28
N ARG A 81 4.69 -0.18 -2.97
CA ARG A 81 5.51 0.75 -2.19
C ARG A 81 6.95 0.76 -2.71
N ILE A 82 7.52 -0.40 -2.99
CA ILE A 82 8.88 -0.53 -3.53
C ILE A 82 8.97 0.13 -4.92
N GLU A 83 8.02 -0.17 -5.81
CA GLU A 83 7.96 0.43 -7.15
C GLU A 83 7.82 1.95 -7.09
N SER A 84 6.98 2.46 -6.19
CA SER A 84 6.83 3.91 -5.97
C SER A 84 8.13 4.56 -5.48
N ILE A 85 8.87 3.89 -4.57
CA ILE A 85 10.19 4.36 -4.12
C ILE A 85 11.19 4.37 -5.28
N ILE A 86 11.20 3.34 -6.11
CA ILE A 86 12.11 3.25 -7.27
C ILE A 86 11.79 4.37 -8.26
N ALA A 87 10.53 4.52 -8.66
CA ALA A 87 10.08 5.54 -9.60
C ALA A 87 10.37 6.96 -9.08
N PHE A 88 10.08 7.22 -7.81
CA PHE A 88 10.42 8.48 -7.16
C PHE A 88 11.93 8.74 -7.18
N SER A 89 12.73 7.72 -6.86
CA SER A 89 14.19 7.85 -6.81
C SER A 89 14.78 8.21 -8.17
N GLU A 90 14.27 7.61 -9.24
CA GLU A 90 14.70 7.92 -10.61
C GLU A 90 14.46 9.39 -10.97
N GLU A 91 13.25 9.89 -10.74
CA GLU A 91 12.91 11.29 -11.02
C GLU A 91 13.70 12.25 -10.11
N PHE A 92 13.73 11.96 -8.81
CA PHE A 92 14.41 12.78 -7.82
C PHE A 92 15.90 12.89 -8.12
N PHE A 93 16.59 11.78 -8.40
CA PHE A 93 18.01 11.80 -8.74
C PHE A 93 18.28 12.51 -10.07
N GLY A 94 17.38 12.37 -11.06
CA GLY A 94 17.48 13.13 -12.31
C GLY A 94 17.49 14.64 -12.08
N ARG A 95 16.56 15.14 -11.26
CA ARG A 95 16.49 16.58 -10.89
C ARG A 95 17.67 17.01 -10.03
N LEU A 96 18.04 16.20 -9.02
CA LEU A 96 19.18 16.45 -8.13
C LEU A 96 20.49 16.62 -8.90
N GLN A 97 20.78 15.72 -9.84
CA GLN A 97 22.00 15.77 -10.64
C GLN A 97 22.02 16.96 -11.60
N ALA A 98 20.87 17.30 -12.19
CA ALA A 98 20.73 18.48 -13.04
C ALA A 98 20.99 19.78 -12.25
N ASP A 99 20.41 19.89 -11.05
CA ASP A 99 20.64 21.02 -10.15
C ASP A 99 22.12 21.10 -9.71
N GLN A 100 22.72 19.98 -9.34
CA GLN A 100 24.12 19.91 -8.98
C GLN A 100 25.05 20.36 -10.12
N LYS A 101 24.76 19.93 -11.36
CA LYS A 101 25.50 20.35 -12.55
C LYS A 101 25.38 21.86 -12.79
N ARG A 102 24.17 22.42 -12.65
CA ARG A 102 23.91 23.86 -12.76
C ARG A 102 24.71 24.64 -11.71
N ARG A 103 24.66 24.22 -10.44
CA ARG A 103 25.42 24.86 -9.35
C ARG A 103 26.93 24.81 -9.57
N TYR A 104 27.44 23.70 -10.11
CA TYR A 104 28.85 23.58 -10.49
C TYR A 104 29.26 24.56 -11.60
N GLN A 105 28.43 24.71 -12.65
CA GLN A 105 28.70 25.65 -13.74
C GLN A 105 28.75 27.10 -13.26
N VAL A 106 27.76 27.50 -12.45
CA VAL A 106 27.72 28.84 -11.82
C VAL A 106 28.96 29.06 -10.97
N LEU A 107 29.38 28.06 -10.18
CA LEU A 107 30.57 28.16 -9.34
C LEU A 107 31.86 28.33 -10.16
N LYS A 108 31.96 27.64 -11.30
CA LYS A 108 33.12 27.74 -12.22
C LYS A 108 33.23 29.12 -12.87
N GLU A 109 32.11 29.75 -13.18
CA GLU A 109 32.06 31.09 -13.79
C GLU A 109 32.19 32.22 -12.76
N SER A 110 31.92 31.93 -11.48
CA SER A 110 32.00 32.91 -10.40
C SER A 110 33.45 33.22 -9.98
N SER A 111 33.72 34.50 -9.70
CA SER A 111 34.99 34.94 -9.12
C SER A 111 34.89 35.04 -7.58
N LEU A 112 34.60 33.94 -6.90
CA LEU A 112 34.50 33.90 -5.44
C LEU A 112 35.88 33.87 -4.76
N PRO A 113 36.01 34.45 -3.55
CA PRO A 113 37.21 34.29 -2.74
C PRO A 113 37.60 32.82 -2.51
N PRO A 114 38.91 32.48 -2.45
CA PRO A 114 39.37 31.09 -2.34
C PRO A 114 38.76 30.31 -1.17
N ALA A 115 38.53 30.96 -0.03
CA ALA A 115 37.94 30.32 1.15
C ALA A 115 36.47 29.88 0.92
N LEU A 116 35.67 30.70 0.24
CA LEU A 116 34.27 30.37 -0.10
C LEU A 116 34.20 29.32 -1.20
N MET A 117 35.10 29.42 -2.19
CA MET A 117 35.25 28.43 -3.25
C MET A 117 35.58 27.04 -2.66
N ALA A 118 36.51 26.98 -1.70
CA ALA A 118 36.87 25.73 -1.03
C ALA A 118 35.71 25.12 -0.23
N LYS A 119 34.84 25.94 0.38
CA LYS A 119 33.62 25.42 1.05
C LYS A 119 32.64 24.86 0.01
N LYS A 120 32.30 25.63 -1.03
CA LYS A 120 31.30 25.24 -2.05
C LYS A 120 31.75 24.05 -2.91
N THR A 121 33.04 23.92 -3.21
CA THR A 121 33.54 22.78 -4.00
C THR A 121 33.67 21.48 -3.23
N ARG A 122 33.42 21.48 -1.91
CA ARG A 122 33.52 20.25 -1.10
C ARG A 122 32.50 19.20 -1.56
N GLU A 123 31.31 19.63 -1.97
CA GLU A 123 30.27 18.75 -2.52
C GLU A 123 30.72 17.99 -3.77
N PHE A 124 31.47 18.64 -4.68
CA PHE A 124 31.92 18.01 -5.93
C PHE A 124 33.19 17.16 -5.77
N ARG A 125 33.82 17.21 -4.58
CA ARG A 125 35.08 16.51 -4.29
C ARG A 125 34.90 15.34 -3.34
N CYS A 126 33.76 15.21 -2.67
CA CYS A 126 33.50 14.11 -1.75
C CYS A 126 33.12 12.82 -2.51
N PRO A 127 33.37 11.64 -1.91
CA PRO A 127 32.90 10.38 -2.46
C PRO A 127 31.37 10.35 -2.61
N PRO A 128 30.81 9.63 -3.60
CA PRO A 128 29.36 9.63 -3.86
C PRO A 128 28.49 9.24 -2.67
N LYS A 129 28.95 8.32 -1.80
CA LYS A 129 28.19 7.90 -0.61
C LYS A 129 28.03 9.04 0.40
N ASP A 130 29.14 9.71 0.72
CA ASP A 130 29.16 10.83 1.67
C ASP A 130 28.41 12.04 1.09
N GLN A 131 28.54 12.24 -0.23
CA GLN A 131 27.81 13.25 -0.98
C GLN A 131 26.30 13.04 -0.86
N MET A 132 25.81 11.84 -1.16
CA MET A 132 24.39 11.50 -1.09
C MET A 132 23.87 11.58 0.34
N GLN A 133 24.63 11.12 1.33
CA GLN A 133 24.22 11.23 2.73
C GLN A 133 24.06 12.70 3.17
N ALA A 134 24.98 13.57 2.77
CA ALA A 134 24.91 15.00 3.08
C ALA A 134 23.79 15.73 2.31
N LEU A 135 23.51 15.33 1.06
CA LEU A 135 22.41 15.87 0.25
C LEU A 135 21.03 15.44 0.75
N LEU A 136 20.90 14.19 1.23
CA LEU A 136 19.66 13.62 1.73
C LEU A 136 19.37 13.95 3.20
N ASN A 137 20.32 14.57 3.91
CA ASN A 137 20.15 14.91 5.32
C ASN A 137 19.34 16.21 5.50
N PHE A 138 18.02 16.10 5.36
CA PHE A 138 17.09 17.22 5.59
C PHE A 138 16.64 17.36 7.05
N LYS A 139 17.09 16.46 7.95
CA LYS A 139 16.69 16.44 9.37
C LYS A 139 17.65 17.19 10.30
N ASN A 140 18.88 17.49 9.87
CA ASN A 140 19.91 18.04 10.73
C ASN A 140 20.23 19.51 10.40
N ASP A 141 19.46 20.44 10.97
CA ASP A 141 19.92 21.83 11.21
C ASP A 141 20.84 21.94 12.45
N LEU A 142 21.23 20.80 13.04
CA LEU A 142 22.10 20.74 14.20
C LEU A 142 23.57 20.78 13.76
N GLY A 143 24.03 21.99 13.42
CA GLY A 143 25.34 22.56 13.78
C GLY A 143 26.64 22.00 13.18
N ASP A 144 26.76 20.69 12.92
CA ASP A 144 28.08 20.05 12.69
C ASP A 144 28.22 19.24 11.39
N ALA A 145 27.15 18.97 10.66
CA ALA A 145 27.22 18.28 9.35
C ALA A 145 27.34 19.31 8.22
N ILE A 146 28.17 19.07 7.21
CA ILE A 146 28.22 19.92 6.02
C ILE A 146 26.90 19.75 5.28
N VAL A 147 26.10 20.80 5.33
CA VAL A 147 24.80 20.85 4.67
C VAL A 147 25.05 21.25 3.21
N PHE A 148 25.10 20.26 2.31
CA PHE A 148 25.16 20.53 0.86
C PHE A 148 23.80 20.94 0.30
N ASN A 149 22.73 20.77 1.08
CA ASN A 149 21.38 21.14 0.66
C ASN A 149 21.05 22.63 0.85
N GLU A 150 21.92 23.47 1.43
CA GLU A 150 21.64 24.91 1.61
C GLU A 150 21.34 25.60 0.26
N ASP A 151 22.21 25.37 -0.73
CA ASP A 151 22.13 25.98 -2.07
C ASP A 151 21.23 25.19 -3.05
N MET A 152 20.63 24.09 -2.61
CA MET A 152 19.73 23.27 -3.44
C MET A 152 18.41 23.98 -3.72
N GLU A 153 17.83 23.72 -4.89
CA GLU A 153 16.50 24.23 -5.25
C GLU A 153 15.41 23.74 -4.29
N GLU A 154 14.58 24.67 -3.79
CA GLU A 154 13.53 24.37 -2.80
C GLU A 154 12.51 23.34 -3.31
N GLU A 155 12.18 23.36 -4.60
CA GLU A 155 11.26 22.38 -5.22
C GLU A 155 11.76 20.94 -5.05
N ILE A 156 13.08 20.72 -5.12
CA ILE A 156 13.69 19.39 -4.95
C ILE A 156 13.61 18.97 -3.47
N LYS A 157 13.80 19.92 -2.54
CA LYS A 157 13.66 19.64 -1.10
C LYS A 157 12.23 19.28 -0.74
N ASP A 158 11.28 20.04 -1.27
CA ASP A 158 9.85 19.84 -1.03
C ASP A 158 9.34 18.55 -1.67
N MET A 159 9.86 18.18 -2.85
CA MET A 159 9.59 16.89 -3.48
C MET A 159 9.92 15.71 -2.55
N LEU A 160 11.10 15.71 -1.92
CA LEU A 160 11.47 14.64 -0.98
C LEU A 160 10.67 14.67 0.32
N LYS A 161 10.43 15.86 0.89
CA LYS A 161 9.63 16.00 2.12
C LYS A 161 8.18 15.54 1.91
N SER A 162 7.60 15.91 0.76
CA SER A 162 6.25 15.51 0.36
C SER A 162 6.16 14.00 0.15
N PHE A 163 7.12 13.42 -0.60
CA PHE A 163 7.18 11.99 -0.80
C PHE A 163 7.35 11.21 0.52
N HIS A 164 8.23 11.67 1.42
CA HIS A 164 8.42 11.04 2.72
C HIS A 164 7.14 11.09 3.57
N SER A 165 6.44 12.22 3.57
CA SER A 165 5.16 12.37 4.29
C SER A 165 4.09 11.42 3.73
N ASN A 166 3.98 11.33 2.41
CA ASN A 166 3.06 10.42 1.72
C ASN A 166 3.40 8.95 2.01
N LEU A 167 4.69 8.59 2.02
CA LEU A 167 5.17 7.25 2.36
C LEU A 167 4.75 6.86 3.78
N LEU A 168 4.92 7.77 4.76
CA LEU A 168 4.54 7.53 6.16
C LEU A 168 3.02 7.36 6.34
N VAL A 169 2.22 8.10 5.58
CA VAL A 169 0.75 7.95 5.56
C VAL A 169 0.36 6.58 4.98
N LEU A 170 0.99 6.16 3.88
CA LEU A 170 0.78 4.84 3.28
C LEU A 170 1.25 3.69 4.19
N GLN A 171 2.18 3.95 5.10
CA GLN A 171 2.82 2.98 5.99
C GLN A 171 2.20 2.93 7.41
N GLN A 172 1.13 3.69 7.67
CA GLN A 172 0.37 3.67 8.93
C GLN A 172 1.15 4.08 10.18
N VAL A 173 2.02 5.09 10.07
CA VAL A 173 2.68 5.68 11.25
C VAL A 173 1.84 6.77 11.92
N VAL A 174 0.75 7.23 11.30
CA VAL A 174 -0.10 8.30 11.84
C VAL A 174 -1.57 7.89 11.80
N GLU A 175 -2.18 7.72 12.98
CA GLU A 175 -3.60 7.36 13.20
C GLU A 175 -4.61 8.45 12.78
N THR A 176 -4.24 9.42 11.96
CA THR A 176 -5.10 10.59 11.67
C THR A 176 -4.99 11.08 10.23
N SER A 177 -5.48 10.30 9.28
CA SER A 177 -6.20 10.85 8.13
C SER A 177 -6.70 9.76 7.18
N PRO A 178 -7.85 9.98 6.51
CA PRO A 178 -8.30 9.12 5.43
C PRO A 178 -7.21 9.05 4.37
N VAL A 179 -6.82 7.82 4.01
CA VAL A 179 -5.80 7.51 3.01
C VAL A 179 -6.16 8.22 1.70
N ILE A 180 -5.46 9.32 1.41
CA ILE A 180 -5.47 9.93 0.09
C ILE A 180 -4.47 9.11 -0.72
N TYR A 181 -4.96 8.23 -1.60
CA TYR A 181 -4.17 7.83 -2.76
C TYR A 181 -4.08 9.06 -3.65
N GLN A 182 -3.17 9.98 -3.31
CA GLN A 182 -2.86 11.08 -4.18
C GLN A 182 -2.18 10.43 -5.37
N GLN A 183 -2.90 10.47 -6.49
CA GLN A 183 -2.41 10.07 -7.80
C GLN A 183 -1.09 10.79 -8.02
N LEU A 184 0.01 10.10 -7.73
CA LEU A 184 1.32 10.50 -8.21
C LEU A 184 1.20 10.38 -9.73
N ASN A 185 0.89 11.50 -10.38
CA ASN A 185 0.91 11.65 -11.83
C ASN A 185 2.37 11.48 -12.27
N VAL A 186 2.80 10.24 -12.36
CA VAL A 186 4.00 9.84 -13.09
C VAL A 186 3.50 8.91 -14.18
N ASN A 187 3.81 9.30 -15.40
CA ASN A 187 3.20 8.81 -16.63
C ASN A 187 3.10 7.28 -16.69
N GLN A 188 1.88 6.82 -17.02
CA GLN A 188 1.47 5.55 -17.62
C GLN A 188 2.51 4.42 -17.65
N ILE A 189 2.17 3.30 -16.99
CA ILE A 189 1.97 1.96 -17.56
C ILE A 189 1.33 1.11 -16.44
N ASP A 190 0.20 0.42 -16.72
CA ASP A 190 -0.47 -0.75 -16.08
C ASP A 190 -0.59 -0.93 -14.54
N HIS A 191 0.25 -0.29 -13.73
CA HIS A 191 0.36 -0.43 -12.29
C HIS A 191 -0.80 0.21 -11.51
N ASN A 192 -1.52 1.16 -12.10
CA ASN A 192 -2.70 1.77 -11.48
C ASN A 192 -3.86 0.80 -11.29
N GLU A 193 -3.94 -0.27 -12.09
CA GLU A 193 -5.05 -1.20 -12.03
C GLU A 193 -4.96 -2.12 -10.81
N GLN A 194 -3.79 -2.70 -10.49
CA GLN A 194 -3.72 -3.68 -9.40
C GLN A 194 -3.82 -3.05 -7.98
N ILE A 195 -3.55 -1.74 -7.81
CA ILE A 195 -3.91 -0.98 -6.59
C ILE A 195 -5.43 -0.85 -6.46
N SER A 196 -6.11 -0.56 -7.58
CA SER A 196 -7.56 -0.54 -7.62
C SER A 196 -8.15 -1.92 -7.36
N LEU A 197 -7.49 -2.99 -7.84
CA LEU A 197 -7.89 -4.37 -7.57
C LEU A 197 -7.70 -4.73 -6.09
N PHE A 198 -6.54 -4.40 -5.48
CA PHE A 198 -6.31 -4.64 -4.06
C PHE A 198 -7.37 -3.95 -3.22
N SER A 199 -7.52 -2.63 -3.39
CA SER A 199 -8.46 -1.83 -2.58
C SER A 199 -9.91 -2.28 -2.79
N ARG A 200 -10.30 -2.66 -4.01
CA ARG A 200 -11.65 -3.13 -4.32
C ARG A 200 -11.90 -4.58 -3.91
N LEU A 201 -10.89 -5.45 -3.93
CA LEU A 201 -11.00 -6.84 -3.47
C LEU A 201 -11.04 -6.90 -1.94
N LEU A 202 -10.26 -6.07 -1.28
CA LEU A 202 -10.36 -5.86 0.17
C LEU A 202 -11.70 -5.24 0.53
N GLU A 203 -12.17 -4.25 -0.24
CA GLU A 203 -13.50 -3.68 -0.06
C GLU A 203 -14.61 -4.71 -0.35
N MET A 204 -14.45 -5.61 -1.33
CA MET A 204 -15.34 -6.74 -1.58
C MET A 204 -15.41 -7.68 -0.37
N LEU A 205 -14.26 -8.01 0.22
CA LEU A 205 -14.19 -8.89 1.38
C LEU A 205 -14.82 -8.26 2.64
N ILE A 206 -14.82 -6.91 2.73
CA ILE A 206 -15.24 -6.14 3.90
C ILE A 206 -16.64 -5.52 3.78
N ARG A 207 -17.19 -5.26 2.58
CA ARG A 207 -18.41 -4.44 2.42
C ARG A 207 -19.60 -4.99 3.22
N HIS A 208 -19.88 -4.30 4.33
CA HIS A 208 -21.12 -4.40 5.09
C HIS A 208 -22.33 -4.04 4.20
N ALA A 209 -23.29 -4.95 4.10
CA ALA A 209 -24.62 -4.65 3.59
C ALA A 209 -25.41 -3.78 4.61
N ILE A 210 -25.04 -2.51 4.78
CA ILE A 210 -25.96 -1.55 5.39
C ILE A 210 -26.98 -1.14 4.33
N LYS A 211 -28.07 -1.89 4.32
CA LYS A 211 -29.32 -1.53 3.67
C LYS A 211 -29.90 -0.30 4.37
N GLN A 212 -29.46 0.90 4.00
CA GLN A 212 -30.22 2.11 4.24
C GLN A 212 -30.48 2.84 2.92
N LYS A 213 -31.76 2.86 2.56
CA LYS A 213 -32.37 3.86 1.67
C LYS A 213 -31.88 5.24 2.12
N GLN A 214 -31.33 6.04 1.21
CA GLN A 214 -31.79 7.40 0.94
C GLN A 214 -31.05 7.99 -0.27
N GLU A 215 -31.79 8.86 -0.95
CA GLU A 215 -31.50 9.50 -2.23
C GLU A 215 -30.40 10.56 -2.14
N GLU A 216 -30.03 11.05 -3.33
CA GLU A 216 -29.41 12.34 -3.66
C GLU A 216 -27.87 12.49 -3.64
N ASN A 217 -27.34 12.51 -4.87
CA ASN A 217 -26.43 13.52 -5.41
C ASN A 217 -25.49 14.25 -4.45
N ILE A 218 -24.29 13.71 -4.23
CA ILE A 218 -23.08 14.54 -4.10
C ILE A 218 -21.93 13.82 -4.81
N ILE A 219 -21.39 14.47 -5.84
CA ILE A 219 -20.09 14.16 -6.44
C ILE A 219 -19.05 14.51 -5.38
N VAL A 220 -18.57 13.53 -4.63
CA VAL A 220 -17.37 13.66 -3.80
C VAL A 220 -16.37 12.61 -4.24
N GLU A 221 -15.17 13.11 -4.50
CA GLU A 221 -13.93 12.39 -4.83
C GLU A 221 -13.85 11.00 -4.21
N LYS A 222 -13.42 10.01 -5.00
CA LYS A 222 -13.24 8.60 -4.59
C LYS A 222 -12.27 8.49 -3.41
N GLN A 223 -12.80 8.62 -2.19
CA GLN A 223 -12.13 8.30 -0.94
C GLN A 223 -12.36 6.82 -0.65
N LEU A 224 -11.29 6.01 -0.66
CA LEU A 224 -11.31 4.59 -0.28
C LEU A 224 -11.32 4.45 1.24
N THR A 225 -12.38 4.92 1.89
CA THR A 225 -12.70 4.55 3.26
C THR A 225 -13.66 3.36 3.22
N CYS A 226 -13.31 2.24 3.83
CA CYS A 226 -14.35 1.33 4.33
C CYS A 226 -15.30 2.21 5.15
N LYS A 227 -16.62 2.08 5.02
CA LYS A 227 -17.63 2.95 5.67
C LYS A 227 -17.57 2.97 7.22
N SER A 228 -16.54 2.37 7.82
CA SER A 228 -16.12 2.38 9.23
C SER A 228 -14.90 3.30 9.53
N GLY A 229 -14.26 3.93 8.54
CA GLY A 229 -13.03 4.73 8.74
C GLY A 229 -11.76 3.92 9.05
N LYS A 230 -11.83 2.58 9.01
CA LYS A 230 -10.72 1.67 9.33
C LYS A 230 -9.81 1.42 8.13
N THR A 231 -8.53 1.26 8.40
CA THR A 231 -7.54 0.91 7.37
C THR A 231 -7.57 -0.60 7.02
N PRO A 232 -7.13 -1.02 5.83
CA PRO A 232 -7.10 -2.45 5.46
C PRO A 232 -6.35 -3.34 6.46
N CYS A 233 -5.25 -2.84 7.01
CA CYS A 233 -4.47 -3.49 8.06
C CYS A 233 -5.27 -3.71 9.35
N GLU A 234 -6.01 -2.70 9.80
CA GLU A 234 -6.90 -2.82 10.97
C GLU A 234 -7.97 -3.88 10.73
N VAL A 235 -8.56 -3.90 9.54
CA VAL A 235 -9.61 -4.87 9.24
C VAL A 235 -9.05 -6.29 9.18
N ILE A 236 -7.86 -6.49 8.61
CA ILE A 236 -7.17 -7.80 8.65
C ILE A 236 -6.89 -8.21 10.10
N LYS A 237 -6.33 -7.32 10.93
CA LYS A 237 -6.06 -7.59 12.35
C LYS A 237 -7.33 -7.99 13.10
N GLU A 238 -8.38 -7.18 13.01
CA GLU A 238 -9.66 -7.44 13.68
C GLU A 238 -10.30 -8.75 13.21
N THR A 239 -10.26 -9.04 11.91
CA THR A 239 -10.85 -10.27 11.35
C THR A 239 -10.14 -11.51 11.85
N VAL A 240 -8.80 -11.54 11.81
CA VAL A 240 -8.02 -12.71 12.24
C VAL A 240 -8.15 -12.91 13.76
N ILE A 241 -8.14 -11.83 14.54
CA ILE A 241 -8.38 -11.89 15.99
C ILE A 241 -9.78 -12.42 16.29
N LYS A 242 -10.81 -11.93 15.58
CA LYS A 242 -12.19 -12.39 15.72
C LYS A 242 -12.31 -13.90 15.45
N TRP A 243 -11.66 -14.42 14.42
CA TRP A 243 -11.68 -15.86 14.12
C TRP A 243 -11.05 -16.70 15.23
N GLY A 244 -9.96 -16.23 15.85
CA GLY A 244 -9.32 -16.92 16.97
C GLY A 244 -10.12 -16.88 18.28
N LEU A 245 -10.97 -15.86 18.47
CA LEU A 245 -11.79 -15.71 19.68
C LEU A 245 -13.12 -16.48 19.61
N ILE A 246 -13.73 -16.61 18.43
CA ILE A 246 -15.08 -17.21 18.29
C ILE A 246 -15.03 -18.74 18.29
N THR A 247 -13.98 -19.35 17.71
CA THR A 247 -13.93 -20.80 17.49
C THR A 247 -12.57 -21.36 17.89
N HIS A 248 -12.56 -22.53 18.54
CA HIS A 248 -11.33 -23.32 18.68
C HIS A 248 -10.90 -23.82 17.29
N ILE A 249 -9.69 -23.47 16.87
CA ILE A 249 -9.13 -23.84 15.56
C ILE A 249 -8.32 -25.11 15.71
N ASN A 250 -8.62 -26.13 14.90
CA ASN A 250 -7.93 -27.43 14.96
C ASN A 250 -6.80 -27.55 13.93
N ASP A 251 -6.94 -26.95 12.74
CA ASP A 251 -5.93 -27.04 11.70
C ASP A 251 -4.67 -26.20 12.05
N PRO A 252 -3.50 -26.83 12.25
CA PRO A 252 -2.27 -26.12 12.57
C PRO A 252 -1.78 -25.22 11.42
N ASN A 253 -2.14 -25.52 10.17
CA ASN A 253 -1.75 -24.71 9.03
C ASN A 253 -2.48 -23.36 9.03
N LEU A 254 -3.78 -23.37 9.32
CA LEU A 254 -4.57 -22.16 9.49
C LEU A 254 -3.99 -21.26 10.59
N ILE A 255 -3.63 -21.82 11.74
CA ILE A 255 -3.01 -21.07 12.84
C ILE A 255 -1.71 -20.40 12.37
N ARG A 256 -0.84 -21.13 11.68
CA ARG A 256 0.43 -20.60 11.17
C ARG A 256 0.20 -19.42 10.21
N GLU A 257 -0.71 -19.57 9.26
CA GLU A 257 -0.98 -18.53 8.26
C GLU A 257 -1.68 -17.30 8.87
N MET A 258 -2.55 -17.49 9.87
CA MET A 258 -3.16 -16.41 10.64
C MET A 258 -2.13 -15.58 11.41
N PHE A 259 -1.22 -16.23 12.15
CA PHE A 259 -0.17 -15.53 12.88
C PHE A 259 0.82 -14.83 11.95
N LYS A 260 1.20 -15.47 10.84
CA LYS A 260 2.04 -14.85 9.81
C LYS A 260 1.39 -13.59 9.24
N LEU A 261 0.09 -13.66 8.93
CA LEU A 261 -0.67 -12.52 8.41
C LEU A 261 -0.71 -11.38 9.44
N ILE A 262 -1.00 -11.65 10.72
CA ILE A 262 -0.98 -10.65 11.79
C ILE A 262 0.41 -10.03 11.96
N TYR A 263 1.46 -10.85 12.03
CA TYR A 263 2.84 -10.38 12.21
C TYR A 263 3.20 -9.35 11.13
N ASN A 264 2.89 -9.67 9.88
CA ASN A 264 3.14 -8.80 8.73
C ASN A 264 2.36 -7.47 8.81
N GLN A 265 1.21 -7.43 9.48
CA GLN A 265 0.44 -6.20 9.68
C GLN A 265 1.00 -5.30 10.81
N TYR A 266 1.82 -5.83 11.71
CA TYR A 266 2.51 -5.04 12.73
C TYR A 266 3.91 -4.63 12.29
N ASP A 267 4.60 -5.46 11.53
CA ASP A 267 5.96 -5.23 11.05
C ASP A 267 6.02 -4.63 9.63
N GLY A 268 5.15 -3.65 9.36
CA GLY A 268 5.05 -3.04 8.03
C GLY A 268 6.22 -2.10 7.65
N ILE A 269 7.18 -1.89 8.56
CA ILE A 269 8.34 -1.01 8.37
C ILE A 269 9.62 -1.77 8.04
N GLN A 270 9.86 -2.92 8.65
CA GLN A 270 11.06 -3.72 8.38
C GLN A 270 10.90 -4.64 7.17
N ARG A 271 9.68 -4.74 6.64
CA ARG A 271 9.30 -5.54 5.48
C ARG A 271 9.43 -4.73 4.18
#